data_AF-A0A967APK8-F1
#
_entry.id   AF-A0A967APK8-F1
#
_cell.length_a   1.000
_cell.length_b   1.000
_cell.length_c   1.000
_cell.angle_alpha   90.00
_cell.angle_beta   90.00
_cell.angle_gamma   90.00
#
_symmetry.space_group_name_H-M   'P 1'
#
loop_
_entity.id
_entity.type
_entity.pdbx_description
1 polymer ?
#
loop_
_entity_poly.entity_id
_entity_poly.type
_entity_poly.pdbx_seq_one_letter_code
_entity_poly.pdbx_strand_id
1 'polypeptide(L)'
;MAAAIIVPVSFFLVVFAITYLYFSTRNKERMALIEKGADASIFLSGKPKNRLPFWKVFLLNFALLLVGTGLAIFIGSILQEMRVDGDVAYPGSIFTMAGISLLIGFFLTKKMDKEE
;
A
#
# COMPACT_ATOMS: atom_id res chain seq x y z
N MET A 1 1.15 20.86 -32.02
CA MET A 1 1.87 19.56 -32.10
C MET A 1 3.05 19.48 -31.13
N ALA A 2 3.95 20.46 -31.05
CA ALA A 2 5.11 20.41 -30.12
C ALA A 2 4.74 20.40 -28.61
N ALA A 3 3.75 21.19 -28.17
CA ALA A 3 3.38 21.27 -26.76
C ALA A 3 2.87 19.94 -26.17
N ALA A 4 2.17 19.13 -26.97
CA ALA A 4 1.64 17.83 -26.53
C ALA A 4 2.74 16.78 -26.26
N ILE A 5 3.93 16.96 -26.84
CA ILE A 5 5.10 16.08 -26.63
C ILE A 5 5.97 16.61 -25.49
N ILE A 6 6.07 17.94 -25.34
CA ILE A 6 6.87 18.57 -24.28
C ILE A 6 6.33 18.23 -22.88
N VAL A 7 5.01 18.19 -22.70
CA VAL A 7 4.37 17.87 -21.41
C VAL A 7 4.78 16.49 -20.88
N PRO A 8 4.57 15.37 -21.60
CA PRO A 8 4.96 14.05 -21.10
C PRO A 8 6.49 13.92 -20.94
N VAL A 9 7.28 14.46 -21.87
CA VAL A 9 8.75 14.39 -21.79
C VAL A 9 9.27 15.13 -20.56
N SER A 10 8.74 16.32 -20.27
CA SER A 10 9.11 17.09 -19.06
C SER A 10 8.73 16.35 -17.78
N PHE A 11 7.56 15.70 -17.74
CA PHE A 11 7.12 14.90 -16.59
C PHE A 11 8.06 13.72 -16.34
N PHE A 12 8.41 12.95 -17.36
CA PHE A 12 9.35 11.84 -17.23
C PHE A 12 10.75 12.31 -16.82
N LEU A 13 11.22 13.46 -17.32
CA LEU A 13 12.50 14.04 -16.93
C LEU A 13 12.52 14.48 -15.46
N VAL A 14 11.43 15.09 -14.96
CA VAL A 14 11.34 15.48 -13.55
C VAL A 14 11.31 14.26 -12.63
N VAL A 15 10.50 13.25 -12.96
CA VAL A 15 10.46 11.99 -12.18
C VAL A 15 11.83 11.30 -12.18
N PHE A 16 12.49 11.26 -13.33
CA PHE A 16 13.86 10.73 -13.45
C PHE A 16 14.85 11.53 -12.62
N ALA A 17 14.83 12.87 -12.68
CA ALA A 17 15.73 13.73 -11.93
C ALA A 17 15.57 13.56 -10.41
N ILE A 18 14.33 13.49 -9.91
CA ILE A 18 14.04 13.25 -8.49
C ILE A 18 14.58 11.88 -8.06
N THR A 19 14.30 10.85 -8.86
CA THR A 19 14.73 9.47 -8.56
C THR A 19 16.25 9.36 -8.57
N TYR A 20 16.90 9.93 -9.59
CA TYR A 20 18.36 9.97 -9.73
C TYR A 20 19.02 10.70 -8.56
N LEU A 21 18.52 11.88 -8.18
CA LEU A 21 19.03 12.62 -7.04
C LEU A 21 18.87 11.83 -5.74
N TYR A 22 17.70 11.24 -5.49
CA TYR A 22 17.44 10.44 -4.27
C TYR A 22 18.38 9.24 -4.14
N PHE A 23 18.61 8.50 -5.22
CA PHE A 23 19.55 7.38 -5.20
C PHE A 23 21.01 7.84 -5.11
N SER A 24 21.36 8.94 -5.78
CA SER A 24 22.72 9.49 -5.80
C SER A 24 23.13 10.06 -4.44
N THR A 25 22.25 10.80 -3.75
CA THR A 25 22.53 11.33 -2.39
C THR A 25 22.73 10.20 -1.39
N ARG A 26 21.86 9.18 -1.39
CA ARG A 26 22.01 8.02 -0.49
C ARG A 26 23.27 7.21 -0.74
N ASN A 27 23.70 7.07 -2.00
CA ASN A 27 24.94 6.35 -2.29
C ASN A 27 26.16 7.13 -1.76
N LYS A 28 26.17 8.46 -1.91
CA LYS A 28 27.23 9.33 -1.39
C LYS A 28 27.29 9.35 0.14
N GLU A 29 26.15 9.40 0.82
CA GLU A 29 26.08 9.33 2.28
C GLU A 29 26.66 8.01 2.84
N ARG A 30 26.35 6.87 2.19
CA ARG A 30 26.85 5.56 2.61
C ARG A 30 28.35 5.41 2.35
N MET A 31 28.86 5.92 1.23
CA MET A 31 30.29 5.91 0.93
C MET A 31 31.09 6.81 1.88
N ALA A 32 30.56 8.00 2.20
CA ALA A 32 31.19 8.91 3.16
C ALA A 32 31.28 8.33 4.58
N LEU A 33 30.33 7.48 4.98
CA LEU A 33 30.37 6.78 6.28
C LEU A 33 31.38 5.62 6.28
N ILE A 34 31.56 4.94 5.15
CA ILE A 34 32.60 3.89 4.97
C ILE A 34 33.99 4.52 4.98
N GLU A 35 34.20 5.64 4.27
CA GLU A 35 35.46 6.36 4.19
C GLU A 35 35.88 7.02 5.52
N LYS A 36 34.91 7.39 6.37
CA LYS A 36 35.17 7.93 7.72
C LYS A 36 35.39 6.84 8.79
N GLY A 37 35.44 5.57 8.41
CA GLY A 37 35.69 4.46 9.34
C GLY A 37 34.59 4.27 10.39
N ALA A 38 33.37 4.77 10.13
CA ALA A 38 32.23 4.52 11.00
C ALA A 38 31.86 3.04 10.89
N ASP A 39 32.08 2.32 11.99
CA ASP A 39 31.91 0.88 12.12
C ASP A 39 30.56 0.41 11.53
N ALA A 40 30.61 -0.59 10.65
CA ALA A 40 29.46 -1.15 9.92
C ALA A 40 28.40 -1.75 10.86
N SER A 41 28.67 -1.77 12.17
CA SER A 41 27.79 -2.16 13.25
C SER A 41 26.53 -1.29 13.35
N ILE A 42 26.60 0.02 13.06
CA ILE A 42 25.43 0.94 13.16
C ILE A 42 24.38 0.65 12.06
N PHE A 43 24.78 0.08 10.91
CA PHE A 43 23.87 -0.31 9.84
C PHE A 43 23.27 -1.72 10.02
N LEU A 44 23.82 -2.53 10.92
CA LEU A 44 23.31 -3.86 11.26
C LEU A 44 22.26 -3.79 12.38
N SER A 45 22.32 -2.79 13.26
CA SER A 45 21.38 -2.62 14.39
C SER A 45 19.99 -2.09 13.99
N GLY A 46 19.83 -1.57 12.78
CA GLY A 46 18.64 -0.81 12.36
C GLY A 46 17.54 -1.60 11.64
N LYS A 47 17.72 -2.90 11.39
CA LYS A 47 16.64 -3.73 10.80
C LYS A 47 15.87 -4.40 11.93
N PRO A 48 14.65 -3.95 12.30
CA PRO A 48 13.79 -4.75 13.14
C PRO A 48 13.51 -6.05 12.37
N LYS A 49 14.14 -7.13 12.84
CA LYS A 49 14.11 -8.46 12.21
C LYS A 49 12.70 -9.09 12.24
N ASN A 50 11.76 -8.45 12.94
CA ASN A 50 10.41 -8.94 13.24
C ASN A 50 9.27 -8.12 12.63
N ARG A 51 9.52 -7.11 11.77
CA ARG A 51 8.38 -6.48 11.09
C ARG A 51 7.96 -7.34 9.92
N LEU A 52 6.72 -7.84 9.99
CA LEU A 52 6.07 -8.52 8.88
C LEU A 52 6.34 -7.78 7.56
N PRO A 53 6.73 -8.47 6.48
CA PRO A 53 6.97 -7.82 5.20
C PRO A 53 5.74 -7.01 4.78
N PHE A 54 5.93 -5.71 4.53
CA PHE A 54 4.85 -4.79 4.10
C PHE A 54 3.99 -5.39 2.96
N TRP A 55 4.62 -6.09 2.03
CA TRP A 55 3.95 -6.79 0.93
C TRP A 55 2.96 -7.87 1.39
N LYS A 56 3.27 -8.63 2.44
CA LYS A 56 2.36 -9.65 2.98
C LYS A 56 1.13 -8.99 3.60
N VAL A 57 1.32 -7.92 4.36
CA VAL A 57 0.24 -7.14 4.98
C VAL A 57 -0.66 -6.52 3.91
N PHE A 58 -0.07 -5.92 2.89
CA PHE A 58 -0.81 -5.35 1.77
C PHE A 58 -1.62 -6.42 1.02
N LEU A 59 -1.00 -7.55 0.69
CA LEU A 59 -1.66 -8.65 -0.03
C LEU A 59 -2.83 -9.24 0.77
N LEU A 60 -2.68 -9.41 2.09
CA LEU A 60 -3.74 -9.91 2.97
C LEU A 60 -4.94 -8.96 3.01
N ASN A 61 -4.72 -7.67 3.25
CA ASN A 61 -5.80 -6.68 3.31
C ASN A 61 -6.46 -6.49 1.94
N PHE A 62 -5.69 -6.58 0.85
CA PHE A 62 -6.23 -6.50 -0.51
C PHE A 62 -7.10 -7.71 -0.86
N ALA A 63 -6.68 -8.92 -0.49
CA ALA A 63 -7.49 -10.13 -0.67
C ALA A 63 -8.81 -10.05 0.12
N LEU A 64 -8.74 -9.63 1.39
CA LEU A 64 -9.92 -9.43 2.23
C LEU A 64 -10.86 -8.37 1.66
N LEU A 65 -10.34 -7.24 1.17
CA LEU A 65 -11.15 -6.21 0.51
C LEU A 65 -11.92 -6.81 -0.68
N LEU A 66 -11.25 -7.54 -1.57
CA LEU A 66 -11.89 -8.16 -2.73
C LEU A 66 -12.99 -9.15 -2.32
N VAL A 67 -12.73 -10.02 -1.34
CA VAL A 67 -13.72 -10.96 -0.81
C VAL A 67 -14.92 -10.22 -0.19
N GLY A 68 -14.66 -9.18 0.61
CA GLY A 68 -15.69 -8.36 1.24
C GLY A 68 -16.56 -7.63 0.23
N THR A 69 -15.96 -7.07 -0.82
CA THR A 69 -16.71 -6.42 -1.92
C THR A 69 -17.52 -7.43 -2.75
N GLY A 70 -17.02 -8.65 -2.97
CA GLY A 70 -17.79 -9.71 -3.62
C GLY A 70 -19.04 -10.09 -2.83
N LEU A 71 -18.88 -10.32 -1.51
CA LEU A 71 -20.00 -10.59 -0.60
C LEU A 71 -21.00 -9.42 -0.54
N ALA A 72 -20.49 -8.19 -0.56
CA ALA A 72 -21.34 -7.00 -0.60
C ALA A 72 -22.29 -6.97 -1.79
N ILE A 73 -21.81 -7.31 -2.98
CA ILE A 73 -22.63 -7.28 -4.20
C ILE A 73 -23.80 -8.27 -4.08
N PHE A 74 -23.56 -9.48 -3.55
CA PHE A 74 -24.62 -10.44 -3.28
C PHE A 74 -25.64 -9.90 -2.28
N ILE A 75 -25.18 -9.29 -1.18
CA ILE A 75 -26.06 -8.68 -0.18
C ILE A 75 -26.85 -7.53 -0.79
N GLY A 76 -26.20 -6.65 -1.56
CA GLY A 76 -26.84 -5.55 -2.29
C GLY A 76 -27.94 -6.04 -3.23
N SER A 77 -27.71 -7.15 -3.96
CA SER A 77 -28.75 -7.74 -4.82
C SER A 77 -29.96 -8.26 -4.04
N ILE A 78 -29.73 -8.87 -2.87
CA ILE A 78 -30.82 -9.33 -1.99
C ILE A 78 -31.60 -8.14 -1.43
N LEU A 79 -30.91 -7.07 -1.02
CA LEU A 79 -31.55 -5.84 -0.53
C LEU A 79 -32.42 -5.19 -1.63
N GLN A 80 -31.94 -5.19 -2.87
CA GLN A 80 -32.70 -4.67 -4.00
C GLN A 80 -33.98 -5.49 -4.24
N GLU A 81 -33.92 -6.81 -4.10
CA GLU A 81 -35.10 -7.69 -4.19
C GLU A 81 -36.11 -7.43 -3.05
N MET A 82 -35.63 -6.98 -1.89
CA MET A 82 -36.45 -6.50 -0.78
C MET A 82 -37.03 -5.08 -0.97
N ARG A 83 -36.96 -4.53 -2.19
CA ARG A 83 -37.40 -3.16 -2.55
C ARG A 83 -36.61 -2.03 -1.90
N VAL A 84 -35.37 -2.28 -1.48
CA VAL A 84 -34.43 -1.19 -1.13
C VAL A 84 -33.95 -0.55 -2.43
N ASP A 85 -33.85 0.78 -2.45
CA ASP A 85 -33.31 1.52 -3.60
C ASP A 85 -31.89 1.03 -3.93
N GLY A 86 -31.65 0.67 -5.19
CA GLY A 86 -30.34 0.21 -5.67
C GLY A 86 -29.24 1.24 -5.45
N ASP A 87 -29.57 2.52 -5.55
CA ASP A 87 -28.62 3.62 -5.37
C ASP A 87 -28.13 3.74 -3.92
N VAL A 88 -28.83 3.10 -2.98
CA VAL A 88 -28.43 3.01 -1.57
C VAL A 88 -27.94 1.61 -1.22
N ALA A 89 -28.60 0.57 -1.74
CA ALA A 89 -28.31 -0.83 -1.43
C ALA A 89 -26.90 -1.23 -1.85
N TYR A 90 -26.47 -0.90 -3.08
CA TYR A 90 -25.13 -1.27 -3.55
C TYR A 90 -24.03 -0.47 -2.86
N PRO A 91 -24.04 0.87 -2.83
CA PRO A 91 -22.98 1.62 -2.13
C PRO A 91 -22.94 1.29 -0.64
N GLY A 92 -24.11 1.17 0.00
CA GLY A 92 -24.21 0.85 1.42
C GLY A 92 -23.63 -0.52 1.76
N SER A 93 -24.02 -1.57 1.03
CA SER A 93 -23.48 -2.93 1.25
C SER A 93 -21.97 -3.01 0.93
N ILE A 94 -21.52 -2.34 -0.14
CA ILE A 94 -20.11 -2.35 -0.55
C ILE A 94 -19.22 -1.68 0.48
N PHE A 95 -19.54 -0.45 0.90
CA PHE A 95 -18.73 0.27 1.87
C PHE A 95 -18.73 -0.40 3.24
N THR A 96 -19.87 -0.94 3.67
CA THR A 96 -19.97 -1.63 4.97
C THR A 96 -19.15 -2.92 4.98
N MET A 97 -19.34 -3.80 3.99
CA MET A 97 -18.65 -5.09 3.98
C MET A 97 -17.16 -4.95 3.65
N ALA A 98 -16.79 -4.03 2.76
CA ALA A 98 -15.38 -3.73 2.51
C ALA A 98 -14.68 -3.20 3.77
N GLY A 99 -15.34 -2.31 4.52
CA GLY A 99 -14.85 -1.80 5.80
C GLY A 99 -14.68 -2.89 6.85
N ILE A 100 -15.68 -3.76 7.03
CA ILE A 100 -15.60 -4.90 7.96
C ILE A 100 -14.44 -5.83 7.58
N SER A 101 -14.29 -6.14 6.30
CA SER A 101 -13.24 -7.05 5.83
C SER A 101 -11.83 -6.48 6.05
N LEU A 102 -11.65 -5.17 5.81
CA LEU A 102 -10.41 -4.45 6.13
C LEU A 102 -10.12 -4.42 7.64
N LEU A 103 -11.14 -4.22 8.48
CA LEU A 103 -10.97 -4.26 9.94
C LEU A 103 -10.50 -5.65 10.40
N ILE A 104 -11.09 -6.71 9.86
CA ILE A 104 -10.65 -8.08 10.12
C ILE A 104 -9.19 -8.25 9.66
N GLY A 105 -8.84 -7.77 8.47
CA GLY A 105 -7.46 -7.79 7.95
C GLY A 105 -6.46 -7.07 8.84
N PHE A 106 -6.85 -5.92 9.41
CA PHE A 106 -6.04 -5.19 10.38
C PHE A 106 -5.82 -5.99 11.67
N PHE A 107 -6.87 -6.60 12.23
CA PHE A 107 -6.73 -7.41 13.45
C PHE A 107 -5.90 -8.68 13.20
N LEU A 108 -6.06 -9.33 12.06
CA LEU A 108 -5.24 -10.49 11.66
C LEU A 108 -3.78 -10.09 11.53
N THR A 109 -3.50 -9.00 10.81
CA THR A 109 -2.15 -8.45 10.69
C THR A 109 -1.53 -8.14 12.06
N LYS A 110 -2.30 -7.50 12.95
CA LYS A 110 -1.85 -7.15 14.30
C LYS A 110 -1.58 -8.37 15.19
N LYS A 111 -2.25 -9.50 14.94
CA LYS A 111 -1.96 -10.77 15.63
C LYS A 111 -0.68 -11.41 15.09
N MET A 112 -0.50 -11.42 13.77
CA MET A 112 0.72 -11.95 13.15
C MET A 112 1.98 -11.20 13.60
N ASP A 113 1.90 -9.87 13.77
CA ASP A 113 3.01 -9.03 14.25
C ASP A 113 3.30 -9.20 15.76
N LYS A 114 2.44 -9.93 16.50
CA LYS A 114 2.63 -10.25 17.92
C LYS A 114 3.12 -11.69 18.17
N GLU A 115 2.92 -12.58 17.21
CA GLU A 115 3.36 -13.98 17.28
C GLU A 115 4.79 -14.19 16.78
N GLU A 116 5.37 -13.18 16.10
CA GLU A 116 6.82 -13.10 15.80
C GLU A 116 7.57 -12.31 16.86
#